data_AF-A0A4R7UT06-F1
#
_entry.id   AF-A0A4R7UT06-F1
#
_cell.length_a   1.000
_cell.length_b   1.000
_cell.length_c   1.000
_cell.angle_alpha   90.00
_cell.angle_beta   90.00
_cell.angle_gamma   90.00
#
_symmetry.space_group_name_H-M   'P 1'
#
loop_
_entity.id
_entity.type
_entity.pdbx_description
1 polymer ?
#
loop_
_entity_poly.entity_id
_entity_poly.type
_entity_poly.pdbx_seq_one_letter_code
_entity_poly.pdbx_strand_id
1 'polypeptide(L)'
;MDAKSHLVAAIARANRCRTVFYSKLGLLAVVGEEMDLEITELLSTSLLVQATRTMVAEGSQVTRAGTSRTRSFRQSYLVAYATRIGERLDDAGTRAHAPAEDARLLPVLAKRSRVVEETFAAMFSHTVQRSVSVTNGAGWQAGRAAADRADLTVERDAINA
;
A
#
# COMPACT_ATOMS: atom_id res chain seq x y z
N MET A 1 4.30 -8.06 -10.45
CA MET A 1 3.97 -6.72 -9.90
C MET A 1 5.27 -6.13 -9.42
N ASP A 2 5.56 -4.86 -9.67
CA ASP A 2 6.72 -4.21 -9.06
C ASP A 2 6.52 -4.03 -7.55
N ALA A 3 7.60 -3.97 -6.78
CA ALA A 3 7.53 -3.90 -5.33
C ALA A 3 6.91 -2.59 -4.82
N LYS A 4 7.08 -1.47 -5.53
CA LYS A 4 6.42 -0.20 -5.18
C LYS A 4 4.91 -0.29 -5.42
N SER A 5 4.50 -0.90 -6.53
CA SER A 5 3.08 -1.12 -6.83
C SER A 5 2.39 -1.95 -5.74
N HIS A 6 3.12 -2.88 -5.11
CA HIS A 6 2.58 -3.67 -3.99
C HIS A 6 2.24 -2.80 -2.78
N LEU A 7 3.02 -1.75 -2.49
CA LEU A 7 2.71 -0.78 -1.43
C LEU A 7 1.46 0.01 -1.75
N VAL A 8 1.39 0.58 -2.96
CA VAL A 8 0.22 1.37 -3.39
C VAL A 8 -1.05 0.50 -3.38
N ALA A 9 -0.97 -0.75 -3.86
CA ALA A 9 -2.11 -1.66 -3.83
C ALA A 9 -2.54 -2.05 -2.41
N ALA A 10 -1.61 -2.22 -1.47
CA ALA A 10 -1.94 -2.48 -0.07
C ALA A 10 -2.66 -1.29 0.57
N ILE A 11 -2.18 -0.06 0.33
CA ILE A 11 -2.80 1.18 0.81
C ILE A 11 -4.18 1.37 0.16
N ALA A 12 -4.27 1.20 -1.15
CA ALA A 12 -5.53 1.33 -1.89
C ALA A 12 -6.59 0.35 -1.34
N ARG A 13 -6.22 -0.91 -1.13
CA ARG A 13 -7.12 -1.92 -0.54
C ARG A 13 -7.62 -1.50 0.85
N ALA A 14 -6.72 -1.02 1.71
CA ALA A 14 -7.10 -0.58 3.05
C ALA A 14 -8.04 0.65 3.02
N ASN A 15 -7.96 1.46 1.97
CA ASN A 15 -8.84 2.60 1.73
C ASN A 15 -10.01 2.25 0.77
N ARG A 16 -10.43 0.97 0.69
CA ARG A 16 -11.59 0.51 -0.13
C ARG A 16 -11.48 0.80 -1.64
N CYS A 17 -10.29 1.11 -2.13
CA CYS A 17 -10.01 1.27 -3.55
C CYS A 17 -9.67 -0.09 -4.20
N ARG A 18 -9.79 -0.13 -5.52
CA ARG A 18 -9.39 -1.25 -6.39
C ARG A 18 -8.23 -0.83 -7.27
N THR A 19 -7.34 -1.77 -7.58
CA THR A 19 -6.14 -1.47 -8.40
C THR A 19 -5.93 -2.48 -9.52
N VAL A 20 -5.42 -2.02 -10.66
CA VAL A 20 -4.92 -2.87 -11.74
C VAL A 20 -3.54 -2.40 -12.18
N PHE A 21 -2.61 -3.35 -12.36
CA PHE A 21 -1.23 -3.07 -12.76
C PHE A 21 -0.98 -3.45 -14.22
N TYR A 22 -0.61 -2.45 -15.02
CA TYR A 22 -0.20 -2.60 -16.41
C TYR A 22 1.30 -2.82 -16.49
N SER A 23 1.73 -4.08 -16.41
CA SER A 23 3.15 -4.44 -16.33
C SER A 23 4.00 -3.96 -17.51
N LYS A 24 3.42 -3.86 -18.71
CA LYS A 24 4.13 -3.36 -19.91
C LYS A 24 4.38 -1.85 -19.88
N LEU A 25 3.55 -1.12 -19.13
CA LEU A 25 3.61 0.35 -19.04
C LEU A 25 4.21 0.83 -17.72
N GLY A 26 4.41 -0.07 -16.75
CA GLY A 26 4.83 0.31 -15.40
C GLY A 26 3.80 1.15 -14.65
N LEU A 27 2.52 1.07 -15.05
CA LEU A 27 1.44 1.92 -14.57
C LEU A 27 0.52 1.13 -13.64
N LEU A 28 0.11 1.75 -12.54
CA LEU A 28 -0.92 1.25 -11.64
C LEU A 28 -2.13 2.18 -11.72
N ALA A 29 -3.27 1.67 -12.15
CA ALA A 29 -4.52 2.41 -12.08
C ALA A 29 -5.23 2.08 -10.77
N VAL A 30 -5.78 3.12 -10.12
CA VAL A 30 -6.53 3.03 -8.86
C VAL A 30 -7.93 3.56 -9.12
N VAL A 31 -8.94 2.81 -8.69
CA VAL A 31 -10.36 3.18 -8.77
C VAL A 31 -10.92 3.22 -7.35
N GLY A 32 -11.55 4.31 -6.98
CA GLY A 32 -12.03 4.54 -5.63
C GLY A 32 -12.97 5.74 -5.56
N GLU A 33 -13.48 6.02 -4.36
CA GLU A 33 -14.17 7.27 -4.06
C GLU A 33 -13.14 8.40 -3.89
N GLU A 34 -13.53 9.64 -4.15
CA GLU A 34 -12.63 10.80 -4.20
C GLU A 34 -11.75 10.94 -2.95
N MET A 35 -12.33 10.84 -1.76
CA MET A 35 -11.58 10.95 -0.50
C MET A 35 -10.67 9.75 -0.27
N ASP A 36 -11.14 8.55 -0.59
CA ASP A 36 -10.37 7.31 -0.50
C ASP A 36 -9.16 7.34 -1.46
N LEU A 37 -9.29 7.97 -2.64
CA LEU A 37 -8.22 8.19 -3.61
C LEU A 37 -7.18 9.21 -3.11
N GLU A 38 -7.63 10.36 -2.59
CA GLU A 38 -6.74 11.39 -2.02
C GLU A 38 -5.89 10.83 -0.87
N ILE A 39 -6.52 10.09 0.04
CA ILE A 39 -5.81 9.41 1.15
C ILE A 39 -4.81 8.40 0.60
N THR A 40 -5.20 7.61 -0.40
CA THR A 40 -4.32 6.62 -1.03
C THR A 40 -3.10 7.28 -1.67
N GLU A 41 -3.27 8.40 -2.37
CA GLU A 41 -2.18 9.15 -3.00
C GLU A 41 -1.21 9.72 -1.98
N LEU A 42 -1.73 10.40 -0.95
CA LEU A 42 -0.91 11.03 0.09
C LEU A 42 -0.10 9.98 0.86
N LEU A 43 -0.76 8.91 1.33
CA LEU A 43 -0.10 7.81 2.03
C LEU A 43 0.93 7.11 1.14
N SER A 44 0.60 6.84 -0.13
CA SER A 44 1.53 6.19 -1.07
C SER A 44 2.79 7.02 -1.25
N THR A 45 2.64 8.33 -1.43
CA THR A 45 3.76 9.26 -1.60
C THR A 45 4.62 9.31 -0.35
N SER A 46 4.02 9.56 0.81
CA SER A 46 4.72 9.62 2.10
C SER A 46 5.45 8.31 2.41
N LEU A 47 4.76 7.18 2.28
CA LEU A 47 5.30 5.88 2.68
C LEU A 47 6.36 5.36 1.72
N LEU A 48 6.30 5.68 0.43
CA LEU A 48 7.39 5.39 -0.50
C LEU A 48 8.66 6.18 -0.16
N VAL A 49 8.51 7.44 0.25
CA VAL A 49 9.64 8.28 0.71
C VAL A 49 10.24 7.70 1.99
N GLN A 50 9.40 7.39 2.99
CA GLN A 50 9.84 6.79 4.26
C GLN A 50 10.55 5.45 4.04
N ALA A 51 9.96 4.55 3.25
CA ALA A 51 10.54 3.26 2.91
C ALA A 51 11.89 3.40 2.21
N THR A 52 12.01 4.34 1.26
CA THR A 52 13.26 4.57 0.52
C THR A 52 14.37 5.11 1.43
N ARG A 53 14.05 6.07 2.31
CA ARG A 53 15.03 6.64 3.26
C ARG A 53 15.59 5.58 4.21
N THR A 54 14.71 4.80 4.82
CA THR A 54 15.07 3.72 5.75
C THR A 54 15.84 2.60 5.04
N MET A 55 15.40 2.19 3.86
CA MET A 55 16.08 1.18 3.05
C MET A 55 17.49 1.60 2.62
N VAL A 56 17.72 2.89 2.33
CA VAL A 56 19.06 3.40 1.98
C VAL A 56 19.97 3.46 3.21
N ALA A 57 19.44 3.86 4.37
CA ALA A 57 20.20 3.87 5.62
C ALA A 57 20.65 2.46 6.02
N GLU A 58 19.75 1.47 5.96
CA GLU A 58 20.02 0.08 6.31
C GLU A 58 20.75 -0.71 5.21
N GLY A 59 20.48 -0.38 3.95
CA GLY A 59 21.00 -1.06 2.75
C GLY A 59 22.40 -0.63 2.31
N SER A 60 23.09 0.19 3.11
CA SER A 60 24.47 0.64 2.89
C SER A 60 25.53 -0.46 3.08
N GLN A 61 25.13 -1.67 3.46
CA GLN A 61 26.04 -2.82 3.55
C GLN A 61 26.41 -3.35 2.16
N VAL A 62 27.33 -2.65 1.49
CA VAL A 62 27.97 -3.07 0.25
C VAL A 62 28.82 -4.30 0.54
N THR A 63 28.41 -5.47 0.06
CA THR A 63 29.33 -6.61 -0.02
C THR A 63 30.42 -6.28 -1.03
N ARG A 64 31.68 -6.61 -0.71
CA ARG A 64 32.90 -6.45 -1.54
C ARG A 64 32.78 -7.03 -2.97
N ALA A 65 31.75 -7.85 -3.26
CA ALA A 65 31.51 -8.55 -4.52
C ALA A 65 30.46 -7.91 -5.47
N GLY A 66 29.97 -6.71 -5.18
CA GLY A 66 29.31 -5.85 -6.19
C GLY A 66 27.90 -6.21 -6.70
N THR A 67 27.40 -7.46 -6.69
CA THR A 67 26.07 -7.76 -7.28
C THR A 67 25.29 -8.93 -6.62
N SER A 68 23.95 -8.82 -6.62
CA SER A 68 22.88 -9.80 -6.30
C SER A 68 22.15 -9.64 -4.95
N ARG A 69 22.85 -9.36 -3.83
CA ARG A 69 22.19 -9.19 -2.52
C ARG A 69 21.35 -7.92 -2.43
N THR A 70 21.74 -6.82 -3.07
CA THR A 70 21.02 -5.53 -3.00
C THR A 70 19.67 -5.55 -3.73
N ARG A 71 19.54 -6.20 -4.89
CA ARG A 71 18.26 -6.26 -5.61
C ARG A 71 17.25 -7.16 -4.88
N SER A 72 17.65 -8.39 -4.55
CA SER A 72 16.80 -9.34 -3.82
C SER A 72 16.42 -8.81 -2.42
N PHE A 73 17.35 -8.11 -1.75
CA PHE A 73 17.08 -7.39 -0.51
C PHE A 73 16.05 -6.28 -0.71
N ARG A 74 16.27 -5.32 -1.63
CA ARG A 74 15.33 -4.19 -1.86
C ARG A 74 13.94 -4.66 -2.25
N GLN A 75 13.85 -5.69 -3.08
CA GLN A 75 12.58 -6.31 -3.45
C GLN A 75 11.90 -6.91 -2.22
N SER A 76 12.60 -7.74 -1.44
CA SER A 76 12.04 -8.38 -0.24
C SER A 76 11.66 -7.35 0.82
N TYR A 77 12.47 -6.28 0.96
CA TYR A 77 12.22 -5.14 1.82
C TYR A 77 10.91 -4.44 1.48
N LEU A 78 10.73 -4.02 0.23
CA LEU A 78 9.54 -3.28 -0.18
C LEU A 78 8.28 -4.14 -0.11
N VAL A 79 8.36 -5.43 -0.44
CA VAL A 79 7.23 -6.36 -0.31
C VAL A 79 6.85 -6.54 1.16
N ALA A 80 7.83 -6.74 2.05
CA ALA A 80 7.58 -6.88 3.49
C ALA A 80 7.02 -5.59 4.11
N TYR A 81 7.58 -4.45 3.72
CA TYR A 81 7.12 -3.13 4.14
C TYR A 81 5.66 -2.93 3.72
N ALA A 82 5.35 -3.15 2.43
CA ALA A 82 3.98 -3.05 1.91
C ALA A 82 2.99 -3.98 2.62
N THR A 83 3.38 -5.24 2.86
CA THR A 83 2.55 -6.21 3.57
C THR A 83 2.21 -5.72 4.97
N ARG A 84 3.22 -5.25 5.71
CA ARG A 84 3.03 -4.76 7.08
C ARG A 84 2.26 -3.46 7.18
N ILE A 85 2.46 -2.54 6.24
CA ILE A 85 1.63 -1.33 6.15
C ILE A 85 0.16 -1.70 5.93
N GLY A 86 -0.12 -2.65 5.04
CA GLY A 86 -1.48 -3.15 4.81
C GLY A 86 -2.11 -3.71 6.10
N GLU A 87 -1.39 -4.55 6.84
CA GLU A 87 -1.84 -5.06 8.15
C GLU A 87 -2.15 -3.92 9.13
N ARG A 88 -1.23 -2.95 9.28
CA ARG A 88 -1.40 -1.83 10.22
C ARG A 88 -2.60 -0.94 9.87
N LEU A 89 -2.86 -0.74 8.57
CA LEU A 89 -4.01 0.04 8.10
C LEU A 89 -5.31 -0.74 8.30
N ASP A 90 -5.34 -2.05 8.04
CA ASP A 90 -6.50 -2.90 8.31
C ASP A 90 -6.83 -2.93 9.82
N ASP A 91 -5.81 -3.03 10.67
CA ASP A 91 -5.95 -2.97 12.14
C ASP A 91 -6.48 -1.60 12.60
N ALA A 92 -6.03 -0.51 11.96
CA ALA A 92 -6.53 0.84 12.24
C ALA A 92 -7.98 1.01 11.78
N GLY A 93 -8.33 0.53 10.59
CA GLY A 93 -9.69 0.52 10.07
C GLY A 93 -10.64 -0.24 10.99
N THR A 94 -10.25 -1.44 11.44
CA THR A 94 -11.03 -2.25 12.38
C THR A 94 -11.28 -1.53 13.70
N ARG A 95 -10.25 -0.89 14.27
CA ARG A 95 -10.41 -0.10 15.51
C ARG A 95 -11.29 1.12 15.33
N ALA A 96 -11.20 1.81 14.19
CA ALA A 96 -12.07 2.96 13.88
C ALA A 96 -13.54 2.57 13.65
N HIS A 97 -13.80 1.30 13.30
CA HIS A 97 -15.15 0.78 13.03
C HIS A 97 -15.71 -0.10 14.17
N ALA A 98 -14.92 -0.35 15.22
CA ALA A 98 -15.37 -1.05 16.41
C ALA A 98 -16.37 -0.21 17.20
N PRO A 99 -17.38 -0.85 17.82
CA PRO A 99 -18.70 -0.87 17.22
C PRO A 99 -19.04 0.53 16.73
N ALA A 100 -19.19 0.72 15.41
CA ALA A 100 -19.54 2.00 14.81
C ALA A 100 -20.45 2.80 15.74
N GLU A 101 -19.97 3.95 16.25
CA GLU A 101 -20.77 4.80 17.14
C GLU A 101 -22.16 5.10 16.53
N ASP A 102 -22.26 4.94 15.21
CA ASP A 102 -23.51 4.90 14.47
C ASP A 102 -23.57 3.76 13.41
N ALA A 103 -24.27 2.67 13.73
CA ALA A 103 -24.53 1.56 12.81
C ALA A 103 -25.25 1.98 11.50
N ARG A 104 -25.87 3.17 11.47
CA ARG A 104 -26.53 3.73 10.27
C ARG A 104 -25.55 4.10 9.15
N LEU A 105 -24.25 4.19 9.44
CA LEU A 105 -23.22 4.50 8.43
C LEU A 105 -22.77 3.27 7.61
N LEU A 106 -22.95 2.05 8.14
CA LEU A 106 -22.52 0.81 7.47
C LEU A 106 -23.15 0.61 6.07
N PRO A 107 -24.45 0.89 5.84
CA PRO A 107 -25.04 0.78 4.50
C PRO A 107 -24.42 1.75 3.47
N VAL A 108 -24.05 2.96 3.90
CA VAL A 108 -23.43 3.96 3.00
C VAL A 108 -22.05 3.49 2.57
N LEU A 109 -21.24 3.00 3.51
CA LEU A 109 -19.92 2.43 3.23
C LEU A 109 -20.02 1.21 2.30
N ALA A 110 -20.97 0.30 2.57
CA ALA A 110 -21.21 -0.86 1.73
C ALA A 110 -21.64 -0.47 0.30
N LYS A 111 -22.48 0.57 0.16
CA LYS A 111 -22.87 1.11 -1.15
C LYS A 111 -21.67 1.68 -1.91
N ARG A 112 -20.80 2.46 -1.25
CA ARG A 112 -19.59 3.02 -1.87
C ARG A 112 -18.67 1.91 -2.39
N SER A 113 -18.38 0.90 -1.57
CA SER A 113 -17.56 -0.24 -2.00
C SER A 113 -18.16 -0.99 -3.19
N ARG A 114 -19.49 -1.15 -3.25
CA ARG A 114 -20.17 -1.78 -4.39
C ARG A 114 -19.99 -0.98 -5.68
N VAL A 115 -20.18 0.34 -5.63
CA VAL A 115 -20.02 1.23 -6.81
C VAL A 115 -18.59 1.15 -7.34
N VAL A 116 -17.59 1.13 -6.47
CA VAL A 116 -16.18 0.96 -6.86
C VAL A 116 -15.96 -0.39 -7.54
N GLU A 117 -16.52 -1.47 -7.00
CA GLU A 117 -16.41 -2.82 -7.59
C GLU A 117 -17.02 -2.90 -8.98
N GLU A 118 -18.26 -2.42 -9.12
CA GLU A 118 -19.00 -2.41 -10.40
C GLU A 118 -18.25 -1.56 -11.44
N THR A 119 -17.75 -0.39 -11.04
CA THR A 119 -16.95 0.49 -11.91
C THR A 119 -15.66 -0.20 -12.34
N PHE A 120 -14.94 -0.83 -11.40
CA PHE A 120 -13.70 -1.56 -11.70
C PHE A 120 -13.96 -2.71 -12.68
N ALA A 121 -15.03 -3.49 -12.47
CA ALA A 121 -15.39 -4.60 -13.35
C ALA A 121 -15.79 -4.14 -14.76
N ALA A 122 -16.48 -3.00 -14.87
CA ALA A 122 -16.84 -2.40 -16.15
C ALA A 122 -15.61 -1.87 -16.92
N MET A 123 -14.64 -1.27 -16.22
CA MET A 123 -13.41 -0.75 -16.83
C MET A 123 -12.40 -1.85 -17.18
N PHE A 124 -12.32 -2.94 -16.40
CA PHE A 124 -11.26 -3.94 -16.50
C PHE A 124 -11.81 -5.38 -16.50
N SER A 125 -12.21 -5.87 -17.68
CA SER A 125 -12.83 -7.19 -17.87
C SER A 125 -11.86 -8.39 -17.83
N HIS A 126 -10.56 -8.17 -18.04
CA HIS A 126 -9.55 -9.23 -18.11
C HIS A 126 -8.39 -8.95 -17.17
N THR A 127 -8.57 -9.26 -15.89
CA THR A 127 -7.52 -9.13 -14.88
C THR A 127 -7.07 -10.51 -14.39
N VAL A 128 -5.80 -10.62 -14.04
CA VAL A 128 -5.22 -11.82 -13.42
C VAL A 128 -4.57 -11.42 -12.11
N GLN A 129 -4.75 -12.25 -11.08
CA GLN A 129 -4.02 -12.06 -9.83
C GLN A 129 -2.55 -12.44 -10.04
N ARG A 130 -1.65 -11.64 -9.48
CA ARG A 130 -0.21 -11.91 -9.47
C ARG A 130 0.29 -11.87 -8.04
N SER A 131 1.02 -12.91 -7.66
CA SER A 131 1.83 -12.92 -6.43
C SER A 131 3.24 -12.42 -6.71
N VAL A 132 3.92 -11.97 -5.65
CA VAL A 132 5.34 -11.62 -5.67
C VAL A 132 6.06 -12.60 -4.76
N SER A 133 7.10 -13.25 -5.28
CA SER A 133 7.96 -14.11 -4.45
C SER A 133 8.99 -13.27 -3.69
N VAL A 134 9.25 -13.69 -2.45
CA VAL A 134 10.25 -13.12 -1.55
C VAL A 134 11.31 -14.19 -1.30
N THR A 135 12.58 -13.84 -1.49
CA THR A 135 13.70 -14.80 -1.39
C THR A 135 14.83 -14.33 -0.47
N ASN A 136 14.72 -13.13 0.13
CA ASN A 136 15.74 -12.57 1.01
C ASN A 136 15.15 -12.28 2.40
N GLY A 137 15.48 -13.13 3.37
CA GLY A 137 14.99 -13.00 4.75
C GLY A 137 15.45 -11.73 5.46
N ALA A 138 16.69 -11.27 5.22
CA ALA A 138 17.19 -10.03 5.82
C ALA A 138 16.42 -8.80 5.30
N GLY A 139 16.14 -8.77 3.99
CA GLY A 139 15.29 -7.74 3.39
C GLY A 139 13.89 -7.76 3.97
N TRP A 140 13.30 -8.95 4.14
CA TRP A 140 11.98 -9.09 4.73
C TRP A 140 11.90 -8.53 6.16
N GLN A 141 12.85 -8.90 7.03
CA GLN A 141 12.88 -8.44 8.42
C GLN A 141 13.09 -6.92 8.52
N ALA A 142 14.02 -6.38 7.73
CA ALA A 142 14.27 -4.94 7.64
C ALA A 142 13.01 -4.18 7.20
N GLY A 143 12.33 -4.66 6.16
CA GLY A 143 11.09 -4.05 5.66
C GLY A 143 9.96 -4.08 6.68
N ARG A 144 9.78 -5.20 7.40
CA ARG A 144 8.81 -5.29 8.53
C ARG A 144 9.12 -4.26 9.61
N ALA A 145 10.36 -4.22 10.09
CA ALA A 145 10.77 -3.34 11.17
C ALA A 145 10.64 -1.85 10.79
N ALA A 146 10.98 -1.49 9.55
CA ALA A 146 10.77 -0.14 9.05
C ALA A 146 9.27 0.21 8.94
N ALA A 147 8.45 -0.73 8.47
CA ALA A 147 7.00 -0.54 8.42
C ALA A 147 6.36 -0.43 9.79
N ASP A 148 6.90 -1.03 10.87
CA ASP A 148 6.39 -0.82 12.22
C ASP A 148 6.63 0.61 12.74
N ARG A 149 7.72 1.25 12.30
CA ARG A 149 8.10 2.62 12.68
C ARG A 149 7.52 3.70 11.76
N ALA A 150 6.90 3.31 10.65
CA ALA A 150 6.39 4.26 9.67
C ALA A 150 5.22 5.07 10.21
N ASP A 151 5.21 6.35 9.84
CA ASP A 151 4.12 7.25 10.14
C ASP A 151 2.99 7.06 9.12
N LEU A 152 1.79 6.75 9.63
CA LEU A 152 0.56 6.52 8.86
C LEU A 152 -0.43 7.68 8.99
N THR A 153 -0.05 8.77 9.65
CA THR A 153 -0.92 9.93 9.83
C THR A 153 -1.16 10.64 8.51
N VAL A 154 -2.40 11.10 8.34
CA VAL A 154 -2.85 11.93 7.23
C VAL A 154 -3.30 13.24 7.86
N GLU A 155 -2.37 14.20 7.98
CA GLU A 155 -2.71 15.55 8.41
C GLU A 155 -3.34 16.28 7.22
N ARG A 156 -4.63 16.62 7.35
CA ARG A 156 -5.25 17.63 6.48
C ARG A 156 -5.19 18.95 7.22
N ASP A 157 -4.55 19.94 6.64
CA ASP A 157 -4.77 21.33 7.05
C ASP A 157 -6.26 21.60 6.87
N ALA A 158 -6.97 21.78 7.99
CA ALA A 158 -8.35 22.19 7.96
C ALA A 158 -8.39 23.60 7.35
N ILE A 159 -8.70 23.70 6.06
CA ILE A 159 -9.02 24.97 5.43
C ILE A 159 -10.36 25.38 6.04
N ASN A 160 -10.31 26.25 7.05
CA ASN A 160 -11.49 26.92 7.58
C ASN A 160 -12.13 27.70 6.43
N ALA A 161 -13.30 27.24 5.97
CA ALA A 161 -14.18 27.95 5.05
C ALA A 161 -15.11 28.89 5.80
#